data_AF-A0A6B3G3Y1-F1
#
_entry.id   AF-A0A6B3G3Y1-F1
#
_cell.length_a   1.000
_cell.length_b   1.000
_cell.length_c   1.000
_cell.angle_alpha   90.00
_cell.angle_beta   90.00
_cell.angle_gamma   90.00
#
_symmetry.space_group_name_H-M   'P 1'
#
loop_
_entity.id
_entity.type
_entity.pdbx_description
1 polymer ?
#
loop_
_entity_poly.entity_id
_entity_poly.type
_entity_poly.pdbx_seq_one_letter_code
_entity_poly.pdbx_strand_id
1 'polypeptide(L)' 'MEMPRNDRSQEHPQVLVVGQDGMAIGGGASDDESREVPVTEMVEQPAKVMRIGSMIK' A
#
# COMPACT_ATOMS: atom_id res chain seq x y z
N MET A 1 -24.10 -8.43 34.08
CA MET A 1 -23.87 -8.82 32.67
C MET A 1 -23.75 -7.55 31.85
N GLU A 2 -22.51 -7.16 31.53
CA GLU A 2 -22.22 -6.09 30.58
C GLU A 2 -22.49 -6.63 29.17
N MET A 3 -23.35 -5.95 28.40
CA MET A 3 -23.56 -6.27 26.99
C MET A 3 -22.53 -5.49 26.16
N PRO A 4 -21.82 -6.12 25.20
CA PRO A 4 -20.92 -5.40 24.32
C PRO A 4 -21.74 -4.48 23.42
N ARG A 5 -21.50 -3.17 23.53
CA ARG A 5 -22.02 -2.19 22.56
C ARG A 5 -21.20 -2.35 21.29
N ASN A 6 -21.82 -2.86 20.24
CA ASN A 6 -21.26 -2.80 18.90
C ASN A 6 -21.28 -1.33 18.48
N ASP A 7 -20.13 -0.65 18.62
CA ASP A 7 -19.92 0.69 18.06
C ASP A 7 -20.23 0.61 16.57
N ARG A 8 -21.41 1.13 16.20
CA ARG A 8 -21.87 1.22 14.82
C ARG A 8 -20.91 2.18 14.13
N SER A 9 -19.91 1.62 13.46
CA SER A 9 -19.08 2.31 12.49
C SER A 9 -20.01 3.12 11.60
N GLN A 10 -19.78 4.43 11.58
CA GLN A 10 -20.60 5.40 10.87
C GLN A 10 -20.93 4.85 9.47
N GLU A 11 -22.22 4.65 9.19
CA GLU A 11 -22.71 4.14 7.91
C GLU A 11 -22.48 5.21 6.84
N HIS A 12 -21.24 5.30 6.36
CA HIS A 12 -20.94 6.01 5.12
C HIS A 12 -21.63 5.27 3.97
N PRO A 13 -22.37 5.96 3.09
CA PRO A 13 -22.98 5.33 1.93
C PRO A 13 -21.89 4.72 1.05
N GLN A 14 -21.93 3.40 0.83
CA GLN A 14 -21.02 2.70 -0.07
C GLN A 14 -21.60 2.82 -1.49
N VAL A 15 -21.04 3.71 -2.31
CA VAL A 15 -21.47 3.90 -3.69
C VAL A 15 -20.61 3.05 -4.61
N LEU A 16 -21.21 2.03 -5.23
CA LEU A 16 -20.59 1.21 -6.26
C LEU A 16 -21.00 1.73 -7.64
N VAL A 17 -20.02 2.12 -8.47
CA VAL A 17 -20.25 2.57 -9.85
C VAL A 17 -19.86 1.45 -10.81
N VAL A 18 -20.75 1.10 -11.74
CA VAL A 18 -20.55 0.01 -12.71
C VAL A 18 -20.49 0.56 -14.13
N GLY A 19 -19.51 0.11 -14.90
CA GLY A 19 -19.30 0.48 -16.30
C GLY A 19 -20.30 -0.19 -17.25
N GLN A 20 -20.29 0.21 -18.53
CA GLN A 20 -21.19 -0.30 -19.57
C GLN A 20 -20.99 -1.79 -19.87
N ASP A 21 -19.82 -2.32 -19.55
CA ASP A 21 -19.43 -3.73 -19.61
C ASP A 21 -19.80 -4.54 -18.36
N GLY A 22 -20.41 -3.91 -17.34
CA GLY A 22 -20.88 -4.58 -16.12
C GLY A 22 -19.80 -4.78 -15.05
N MET A 23 -18.59 -4.22 -15.23
CA MET A 23 -17.51 -4.30 -14.25
C MET A 23 -17.52 -3.08 -13.31
N ALA A 24 -17.21 -3.31 -12.04
CA ALA A 24 -17.06 -2.25 -11.06
C ALA A 24 -15.88 -1.34 -11.45
N ILE A 25 -16.16 -0.04 -11.65
CA ILE A 25 -15.10 0.97 -11.75
C ILE A 25 -14.67 1.24 -10.31
N GLY A 26 -13.76 0.41 -9.81
CA GLY A 26 -13.11 0.60 -8.52
C GLY A 26 -12.43 1.97 -8.49
N GLY A 27 -12.70 2.73 -7.43
CA GLY A 27 -12.12 4.06 -7.22
C GLY A 27 -10.61 4.03 -7.40
N GLY A 28 -10.11 5.00 -8.16
CA GLY A 28 -8.70 5.13 -8.47
C GLY A 28 -7.82 5.27 -7.24
N ALA A 29 -6.54 4.90 -7.45
CA ALA A 29 -5.40 5.02 -6.56
C ALA A 29 -5.34 4.00 -5.42
N SER A 30 -4.77 2.81 -5.68
CA SER A 30 -3.94 2.04 -4.70
C SER A 30 -3.50 0.64 -5.16
N ASP A 31 -3.52 0.28 -6.46
CA ASP A 31 -3.01 -1.04 -6.89
C ASP A 31 -1.68 -1.00 -7.66
N ASP A 32 -1.04 0.17 -7.77
CA ASP A 32 0.27 0.34 -8.44
C ASP A 32 1.39 0.85 -7.50
N GLU A 33 1.11 1.04 -6.20
CA GLU A 33 2.07 1.59 -5.22
C GLU A 33 2.66 0.51 -4.28
N SER A 34 2.59 -0.78 -4.64
CA SER A 34 3.08 -1.87 -3.76
C SER A 34 3.77 -3.00 -4.51
N ARG A 35 4.41 -2.71 -5.64
CA ARG A 35 5.49 -3.59 -6.10
C ARG A 35 6.75 -3.22 -5.33
N GLU A 36 6.99 -3.93 -4.23
CA GLU A 36 8.23 -3.81 -3.45
C GLU A 36 9.42 -4.08 -4.39
N VAL A 37 10.21 -3.03 -4.66
CA VAL A 37 11.43 -3.18 -5.45
C VAL A 37 12.43 -3.98 -4.61
N PRO A 38 12.97 -5.11 -5.12
CA PRO A 38 13.95 -5.89 -4.38
C PRO A 38 15.13 -5.00 -3.94
N VAL A 39 15.54 -5.10 -2.67
CA VAL A 39 16.66 -4.30 -2.13
C VAL A 39 17.98 -4.53 -2.88
N THR A 40 18.11 -5.66 -3.56
CA THR A 40 19.22 -5.98 -4.46
C THR A 40 19.29 -5.06 -5.67
N GLU A 41 18.15 -4.51 -6.11
CA GLU A 41 18.05 -3.59 -7.24
C GLU A 41 18.19 -2.13 -6.81
N MET A 42 18.00 -1.84 -5.52
CA MET A 42 18.18 -0.49 -4.97
C MET A 42 19.65 -0.05 -4.89
N VAL A 43 20.60 -0.99 -5.01
CA VAL A 43 22.03 -0.72 -4.87
C VAL A 43 22.82 -1.32 -6.03
N GLU A 44 23.16 -0.46 -6.99
CA GLU A 44 23.94 -0.84 -8.17
C GLU A 44 25.39 -1.27 -7.84
N GLN A 45 26.00 -0.67 -6.81
CA GLN A 45 27.40 -0.93 -6.44
C GLN A 45 27.56 -1.28 -4.95
N PRO A 46 27.25 -2.54 -4.55
CA PRO A 46 27.25 -2.94 -3.14
C PRO A 46 28.59 -2.69 -2.44
N ALA A 47 29.71 -3.05 -3.07
CA ALA A 47 31.05 -2.87 -2.51
C ALA A 47 31.42 -1.40 -2.25
N LYS A 48 30.95 -0.48 -3.12
CA LYS A 48 31.21 0.95 -2.96
C LYS A 48 30.42 1.52 -1.79
N VAL A 49 29.14 1.19 -1.69
CA VAL A 49 28.29 1.63 -0.57
C VAL A 49 28.86 1.15 0.77
N MET A 50 29.30 -0.10 0.85
CA MET A 50 29.94 -0.64 2.06
C MET A 50 31.24 0.10 2.42
N ARG A 51 32.11 0.39 1.44
CA ARG A 51 33.36 1.12 1.66
C ARG A 51 33.12 2.55 2.18
N ILE A 52 32.21 3.28 1.53
CA ILE A 52 31.88 4.66 1.91
C ILE A 52 31.19 4.70 3.27
N GLY A 53 30.22 3.81 3.51
CA GLY A 53 29.54 3.71 4.80
C GLY A 53 30.50 3.44 5.96
N SER A 54 31.55 2.64 5.74
CA SER A 54 32.60 2.38 6.75
C SER A 54 33.58 3.53 6.94
N MET A 55 33.77 4.36 5.92
CA MET A 55 34.64 5.54 5.99
C MET A 55 33.96 6.72 6.70
N ILE A 56 32.63 6.82 6.57
CA ILE A 56 31.82 7.89 7.17
C ILE A 56 31.42 7.57 8.61
N LYS A 57 31.27 6.28 8.96
CA LYS A 57 30.99 5.82 10.32
C LYS A 57 32.09 6.23 11.29
#